data_AF-A0A3B0B623-F1
#
_entry.id   AF-A0A3B0B623-F1
#
_cell.length_a   1.000
_cell.length_b   1.000
_cell.length_c   1.000
_cell.angle_alpha   90.00
_cell.angle_beta   90.00
_cell.angle_gamma   90.00
#
_symmetry.space_group_name_H-M   'P 1'
#
loop_
_entity.id
_entity.type
_entity.pdbx_description
1 polymer ?
#
loop_
_entity_poly.entity_id
_entity_poly.type
_entity_poly.pdbx_seq_one_letter_code
_entity_poly.pdbx_strand_id
1 'polypeptide(L)'
;MSADDEWTTLLEQLEKDAERILQGRASEPGAHPVASGALDTWTPPATPLPLHLADRAQRLVTLQRSAMERAAADMGELRQHLDAVRRVPADRRPDAPAYLDVNG
;
A
#
# COMPACT_ATOMS: atom_id res chain seq x y z
N MET A 1 -25.02 20.14 3.62
CA MET A 1 -23.74 19.85 2.96
C MET A 1 -23.92 20.20 1.50
N SER A 2 -23.13 21.14 0.96
CA SER A 2 -23.14 21.41 -0.48
C SER A 2 -22.54 20.21 -1.23
N ALA A 3 -22.84 20.06 -2.52
CA ALA A 3 -22.15 19.12 -3.40
C ALA A 3 -20.62 19.33 -3.34
N ASP A 4 -20.22 20.59 -3.21
CA ASP A 4 -18.82 21.01 -3.06
C ASP A 4 -18.16 20.45 -1.79
N ASP A 5 -18.84 20.59 -0.65
CA ASP A 5 -18.37 20.08 0.65
C ASP A 5 -18.28 18.55 0.65
N GLU A 6 -19.24 17.88 0.02
CA GLU A 6 -19.28 16.43 -0.11
C GLU A 6 -18.10 15.92 -0.95
N TRP A 7 -17.87 16.50 -2.13
CA TRP A 7 -16.73 16.15 -2.98
C TRP A 7 -15.38 16.46 -2.32
N THR A 8 -15.27 17.60 -1.64
CA THR A 8 -14.05 17.97 -0.92
C THR A 8 -13.74 16.99 0.19
N THR A 9 -14.72 16.66 1.03
CA THR A 9 -14.58 15.69 2.12
C THR A 9 -14.17 14.31 1.59
N LEU A 10 -14.80 13.88 0.49
CA LEU A 10 -14.49 12.60 -0.13
C LEU A 10 -13.06 12.55 -0.69
N LEU A 11 -12.64 13.60 -1.42
CA LEU A 11 -11.28 13.66 -1.97
C LEU A 11 -10.23 13.71 -0.87
N GLU A 12 -10.47 14.45 0.23
CA GLU A 12 -9.58 14.48 1.39
C GLU A 12 -9.43 13.10 2.04
N GLN A 13 -10.53 12.36 2.17
CA GLN A 13 -10.48 11.00 2.72
C GLN A 13 -9.65 10.08 1.82
N LEU A 14 -9.88 10.10 0.50
CA LEU A 14 -9.15 9.27 -0.46
C LEU A 14 -7.66 9.63 -0.52
N GLU A 15 -7.32 10.92 -0.39
CA GLU A 15 -5.93 11.39 -0.30
C GLU A 15 -5.24 10.85 0.95
N LYS A 16 -5.87 10.96 2.13
CA LYS A 16 -5.34 10.41 3.38
C LYS A 16 -5.15 8.90 3.32
N ASP A 17 -6.06 8.18 2.67
CA ASP A 17 -5.95 6.74 2.52
C ASP A 17 -4.79 6.35 1.58
N ALA A 18 -4.60 7.07 0.47
CA ALA A 18 -3.45 6.87 -0.42
C ALA A 18 -2.12 7.19 0.28
N GLU A 19 -2.06 8.27 1.05
CA GLU A 19 -0.88 8.63 1.84
C GLU A 19 -0.58 7.60 2.93
N ARG A 20 -1.60 7.07 3.63
CA ARG A 20 -1.42 6.00 4.63
C ARG A 20 -0.82 4.76 4.00
N ILE A 21 -1.23 4.37 2.79
CA ILE A 21 -0.66 3.22 2.07
C ILE A 21 0.81 3.46 1.74
N LEU A 22 1.15 4.68 1.30
CA LEU A 22 2.52 5.07 0.97
C LEU A 22 3.42 5.16 2.22
N GLN A 23 2.90 5.66 3.33
CA GLN A 23 3.63 5.84 4.60
C GLN A 23 3.66 4.56 5.47
N GLY A 24 2.63 3.71 5.38
CA GLY A 24 2.41 2.56 6.27
C GLY A 24 3.51 1.50 6.22
N ARG A 25 4.37 1.50 5.21
CA ARG A 25 5.55 0.61 5.16
C ARG A 25 6.74 1.14 5.98
N ALA A 26 6.71 2.38 6.48
CA ALA A 26 7.71 2.91 7.39
C ALA A 26 7.56 2.35 8.83
N SER A 27 6.43 1.71 9.14
CA SER A 27 6.16 1.12 10.45
C SER A 27 6.10 -0.41 10.36
N GLU A 28 7.13 -1.04 10.91
CA GLU A 28 7.28 -2.45 11.29
C GLU A 28 7.08 -3.56 10.23
N PRO A 29 8.07 -4.44 10.04
CA PRO A 29 7.89 -5.67 9.25
C PRO A 29 6.85 -6.57 9.92
N GLY A 30 5.73 -6.82 9.22
CA GLY A 30 4.62 -7.66 9.71
C GLY A 30 3.33 -6.88 10.00
N ALA A 31 3.38 -5.55 10.03
CA ALA A 31 2.18 -4.73 10.00
C ALA A 31 1.60 -4.77 8.59
N HIS A 32 0.63 -5.67 8.34
CA HIS A 32 -0.15 -5.61 7.12
C HIS A 32 -0.95 -4.30 7.12
N PRO A 33 -0.68 -3.34 6.22
CA PRO A 33 -1.34 -2.04 6.23
C PRO A 33 -2.85 -2.12 5.91
N VAL A 34 -3.36 -3.33 5.62
CA VAL A 34 -4.76 -3.62 5.32
C VAL A 34 -5.52 -4.27 6.48
N ALA A 35 -4.89 -4.53 7.63
CA ALA A 35 -5.49 -5.32 8.71
C ALA A 35 -6.25 -4.54 9.79
N SER A 36 -6.22 -3.19 9.81
CA SER A 36 -6.86 -2.42 10.91
C SER A 36 -7.70 -1.20 10.50
N GLY A 37 -8.10 -1.11 9.23
CA GLY A 37 -9.10 -0.14 8.81
C GLY A 37 -9.71 -0.64 7.52
N ALA A 38 -10.96 -1.10 7.58
CA ALA A 38 -11.72 -1.36 6.37
C ALA A 38 -11.65 -0.09 5.53
N LEU A 39 -11.01 -0.16 4.35
CA LEU A 39 -11.22 0.86 3.34
C LEU A 39 -12.72 0.77 3.03
N ASP A 40 -13.49 1.74 3.50
CA ASP A 40 -14.91 1.77 3.22
C ASP A 40 -15.11 1.70 1.70
N THR A 41 -16.14 0.96 1.27
CA THR A 41 -16.43 0.81 -0.15
C THR A 41 -16.72 2.19 -0.74
N TRP A 42 -15.79 2.68 -1.56
CA TRP A 42 -15.92 3.98 -2.22
C TRP A 42 -17.22 4.00 -3.05
N THR A 43 -18.08 4.96 -2.73
CA THR A 43 -19.30 5.23 -3.48
C THR A 43 -19.24 6.68 -3.96
N PRO A 44 -19.25 6.94 -5.28
CA PRO A 44 -19.24 8.30 -5.77
C PRO A 44 -20.54 9.03 -5.38
N PRO A 45 -20.46 10.34 -5.05
CA PRO A 45 -21.63 11.17 -4.88
C PRO A 45 -22.51 11.15 -6.14
N ALA A 46 -23.82 11.29 -5.96
CA ALA A 46 -24.75 11.41 -7.10
C ALA A 46 -24.58 12.74 -7.86
N THR A 47 -23.90 13.71 -7.24
CA THR A 47 -23.62 15.02 -7.83
C THR A 47 -22.39 14.96 -8.72
N PRO A 48 -22.35 15.66 -9.86
CA PRO A 48 -21.17 15.69 -10.70
C PRO A 48 -20.00 16.37 -9.98
N LEU A 49 -18.77 15.93 -10.28
CA LEU A 49 -17.56 16.55 -9.76
C LEU A 49 -17.49 18.04 -10.16
N PRO A 50 -17.39 18.97 -9.19
CA PRO A 50 -17.18 20.38 -9.48
C PRO A 50 -15.91 20.62 -10.30
N LEU A 51 -15.99 21.45 -11.35
CA LEU A 51 -14.88 21.67 -12.30
C LEU A 51 -13.58 22.13 -11.63
N HIS A 52 -13.67 22.94 -10.58
CA HIS A 52 -12.50 23.44 -9.85
C HIS A 52 -11.79 22.35 -9.02
N LEU A 53 -12.43 21.19 -8.79
CA LEU A 53 -11.83 20.01 -8.14
C LEU A 53 -11.24 19.01 -9.15
N ALA A 54 -11.42 19.22 -10.46
CA ALA A 54 -10.95 18.28 -11.49
C ALA A 54 -9.44 18.03 -11.42
N ASP A 55 -8.65 19.10 -11.26
CA ASP A 55 -7.19 18.99 -11.12
C ASP A 55 -6.79 18.22 -9.86
N ARG A 56 -7.54 18.40 -8.77
CA ARG A 56 -7.31 17.68 -7.52
C ARG A 56 -7.58 16.19 -7.69
N ALA A 57 -8.73 15.83 -8.28
CA ALA A 57 -9.08 14.45 -8.57
C ALA A 57 -8.03 13.79 -9.49
N GLN A 58 -7.52 14.51 -10.50
CA GLN A 58 -6.48 13.99 -11.40
C GLN A 58 -5.15 13.72 -10.69
N ARG A 59 -4.76 14.59 -9.74
CA ARG A 59 -3.57 14.36 -8.89
C ARG A 59 -3.76 13.13 -8.01
N LEU A 60 -4.94 12.95 -7.42
CA LEU A 60 -5.25 11.77 -6.61
C LEU A 60 -5.16 10.47 -7.41
N VAL A 61 -5.70 10.44 -8.64
CA VAL A 61 -5.57 9.25 -9.54
C VAL A 61 -4.10 8.92 -9.81
N THR A 62 -3.26 9.93 -10.00
CA THR A 62 -1.82 9.75 -10.20
C THR A 62 -1.15 9.19 -8.94
N LEU A 63 -1.49 9.73 -7.76
CA LEU A 63 -0.97 9.26 -6.47
C LEU A 63 -1.34 7.80 -6.20
N GLN A 64 -2.61 7.44 -6.44
CA GLN A 64 -3.11 6.07 -6.25
C GLN A 64 -2.42 5.09 -7.20
N ARG A 65 -2.19 5.47 -8.46
CA ARG A 65 -1.44 4.64 -9.40
C ARG A 65 -0.01 4.37 -8.91
N SER A 66 0.69 5.40 -8.46
CA SER A 66 2.04 5.26 -7.89
C SER A 66 2.05 4.35 -6.66
N ALA A 67 1.04 4.46 -5.79
CA ALA A 67 0.88 3.58 -4.63
C ALA A 67 0.65 2.11 -5.04
N MET A 68 -0.17 1.85 -6.06
CA MET A 68 -0.41 0.52 -6.59
C MET A 68 0.84 -0.10 -7.22
N GLU A 69 1.57 0.68 -8.03
CA GLU A 69 2.82 0.24 -8.66
C GLU A 69 3.87 -0.11 -7.60
N ARG A 70 3.99 0.71 -6.55
CA ARG A 70 4.87 0.44 -5.42
C ARG A 70 4.47 -0.83 -4.68
N ALA A 71 3.19 -0.99 -4.33
CA ALA A 71 2.70 -2.19 -3.66
C ALA A 71 2.92 -3.46 -4.49
N ALA A 72 2.79 -3.38 -5.83
CA ALA A 72 3.08 -4.50 -6.72
C ALA A 72 4.56 -4.89 -6.71
N ALA A 73 5.47 -3.91 -6.72
CA ALA A 73 6.92 -4.15 -6.61
C ALA A 73 7.27 -4.84 -5.29
N ASP A 74 6.67 -4.36 -4.19
CA ASP A 74 6.88 -4.86 -2.83
C ASP A 74 6.43 -6.33 -2.68
N MET A 75 5.29 -6.69 -3.28
CA MET A 75 4.84 -8.08 -3.36
C MET A 75 5.77 -8.95 -4.21
N GLY A 76 6.32 -8.39 -5.28
CA GLY A 76 7.31 -9.07 -6.13
C GLY A 76 8.58 -9.43 -5.36
N GLU A 77 9.11 -8.47 -4.60
CA GLU A 77 10.27 -8.66 -3.72
C GLU A 77 9.99 -9.69 -2.63
N LEU A 78 8.84 -9.64 -1.96
CA LEU A 78 8.48 -10.62 -0.93
C LEU A 78 8.40 -12.05 -1.49
N ARG A 79 7.83 -12.21 -2.69
CA ARG A 79 7.78 -13.52 -3.37
C ARG A 79 9.17 -14.07 -3.66
N GLN A 80 10.11 -13.22 -4.10
CA GLN A 80 11.50 -13.62 -4.31
C GLN A 80 12.17 -14.09 -3.02
N HIS A 81 11.97 -13.36 -1.92
CA HIS A 81 12.48 -13.77 -0.60
C HIS A 81 11.91 -15.11 -0.14
N LEU A 82 10.60 -15.33 -0.28
CA LEU A 82 9.97 -16.60 0.08
C LEU A 82 10.47 -17.77 -0.78
N ASP A 83 10.67 -17.53 -2.08
CA ASP A 83 11.26 -18.54 -2.96
C ASP A 83 12.71 -18.87 -2.59
N ALA A 84 13.50 -17.89 -2.17
CA ALA A 84 14.87 -18.11 -1.69
C ALA A 84 14.88 -18.96 -0.42
N VAL A 85 14.02 -18.66 0.56
CA VAL A 85 13.88 -19.46 1.80
C VAL A 85 13.44 -20.89 1.47
N ARG A 86 12.46 -21.07 0.57
CA ARG A 86 11.96 -22.39 0.19
C ARG A 86 13.00 -23.26 -0.52
N ARG A 87 13.98 -22.66 -1.18
CA ARG A 87 15.07 -23.38 -1.86
C ARG A 87 16.17 -23.87 -0.93
N VAL A 88 16.17 -23.49 0.35
CA VAL A 88 17.12 -23.99 1.34
C VAL A 88 16.77 -25.46 1.64
N PRO A 89 17.63 -26.43 1.28
CA PRO A 89 17.36 -27.85 1.53
C PRO A 89 17.26 -28.13 3.03
N ALA A 90 16.22 -28.86 3.45
CA ALA A 90 16.01 -29.27 4.83
C ALA A 90 17.04 -30.30 5.35
N ASP A 91 17.91 -30.83 4.47
CA ASP A 91 18.88 -31.89 4.78
C ASP A 91 20.09 -31.44 5.61
N ARG A 92 20.15 -30.18 6.07
CA ARG A 92 21.15 -29.80 7.06
C ARG A 92 20.70 -30.29 8.44
N ARG A 93 21.41 -31.30 8.95
CA ARG A 93 21.33 -31.83 10.32
C ARG A 93 20.88 -30.75 11.33
N PRO A 94 19.88 -31.01 12.17
CA PRO A 94 19.24 -30.02 13.05
C PRO A 94 20.12 -29.46 14.18
N ASP A 95 21.44 -29.72 14.20
CA ASP A 95 22.30 -29.47 15.37
C ASP A 95 23.51 -28.56 15.09
N ALA A 96 23.46 -27.75 14.02
CA ALA A 96 24.45 -26.71 13.79
C ALA A 96 23.82 -25.45 13.17
N PRO A 97 23.57 -24.38 13.95
CA PRO A 97 23.22 -23.09 13.37
C PRO A 97 24.38 -22.57 12.52
N ALA A 98 24.18 -22.50 11.20
CA ALA A 98 25.14 -21.87 10.29
C ALA A 98 24.84 -20.36 10.23
N TYR A 99 25.70 -19.55 10.86
CA TYR A 99 25.68 -18.11 10.70
C TYR A 99 26.19 -17.75 9.30
N LEU A 100 25.38 -17.02 8.54
CA LEU A 100 25.75 -16.49 7.23
C LEU A 100 26.35 -15.11 7.48
N ASP A 101 27.67 -14.99 7.29
CA ASP A 101 28.33 -13.69 7.35
C ASP A 101 27.91 -12.86 6.12
N VAL A 102 27.25 -11.74 6.36
CA VAL A 102 26.74 -10.83 5.32
C VAL A 102 27.62 -9.60 5.12
N ASN A 103 28.86 -9.60 5.63
CA ASN A 103 29.85 -8.58 5.33
C ASN A 103 30.95 -9.14 4.42
N GLY A 104 30.79 -8.93 3.13
CA GLY A 104 31.88 -8.95 2.15
C GLY A 104 32.08 -7.54 1.62
#